data_AF-A0A136N2H7-F1
#
_entry.id   AF-A0A136N2H7-F1
#
_cell.length_a   1.000
_cell.length_b   1.000
_cell.length_c   1.000
_cell.angle_alpha   90.00
_cell.angle_beta   90.00
_cell.angle_gamma   90.00
#
_symmetry.space_group_name_H-M   'P 1'
#
loop_
_entity.id
_entity.type
_entity.pdbx_description
1 polymer ?
#
loop_
_entity_poly.entity_id
_entity_poly.type
_entity_poly.pdbx_seq_one_letter_code
_entity_poly.pdbx_strand_id
1 'polypeptide(L)'
;MTYASYLRPKDDVVLSGLTASATNEFCEVCLGGLITVPAAFIFLGGETITNAAGSSLRMGFLTLPAVFERMPIGHFFGFLWFFLLFLAAITSSISMLQPVIAFFEEGFNLGRRASVTFLGLISLFGSFFVVYFSKDLEALDTMDFWVGQVCIFLLATVTVIFFGWVLGIDKGFEEAHKGSRMRIPNIFRFIIRYVSPVYMIGIFILFVYMNIIEGHSEEGSYIYRALNQEVTQMTIGFIVVLAVFLTLLVHLAGRRWKAESNQQGGQS
;
A
#
# COMPACT_ATOMS: atom_id res chain seq x y z
N MET A 1 -4.66 9.95 -2.69
CA MET A 1 -5.85 10.62 -3.30
C MET A 1 -6.74 11.26 -2.26
N THR A 2 -7.23 10.53 -1.26
CA THR A 2 -8.14 11.06 -0.22
C THR A 2 -7.56 12.21 0.61
N TYR A 3 -6.27 12.19 0.96
CA TYR A 3 -5.66 13.35 1.63
C TYR A 3 -5.63 14.60 0.75
N ALA A 4 -5.45 14.42 -0.56
CA ALA A 4 -5.44 15.53 -1.51
C ALA A 4 -6.85 16.08 -1.78
N SER A 5 -7.93 15.32 -1.56
CA SER A 5 -9.30 15.84 -1.72
C SER A 5 -9.71 16.82 -0.62
N TYR A 6 -8.98 16.86 0.50
CA TYR A 6 -9.16 17.87 1.54
C TYR A 6 -8.37 19.16 1.29
N LEU A 7 -7.53 19.23 0.24
CA LEU A 7 -6.83 20.45 -0.15
C LEU A 7 -7.79 21.39 -0.89
N ARG A 8 -7.61 22.70 -0.68
CA ARG A 8 -8.40 23.70 -1.40
C ARG A 8 -7.87 23.84 -2.84
N PRO A 9 -8.69 24.31 -3.80
CA PRO A 9 -8.28 24.43 -5.21
C PRO A 9 -7.07 25.34 -5.50
N LYS A 10 -6.60 26.12 -4.52
CA LYS A 10 -5.45 27.02 -4.63
C LYS A 10 -4.26 26.58 -3.79
N ASP A 11 -4.37 25.49 -3.04
CA ASP A 11 -3.27 24.98 -2.22
C ASP A 11 -2.22 24.30 -3.12
N ASP A 12 -0.94 24.44 -2.76
CA ASP A 12 0.17 23.91 -3.55
C ASP A 12 0.28 22.39 -3.38
N VAL A 13 -0.06 21.65 -4.44
CA VAL A 13 0.06 20.19 -4.47
C VAL A 13 1.44 19.70 -4.92
N VAL A 14 2.19 20.50 -5.69
CA VAL A 14 3.45 20.10 -6.31
C VAL A 14 4.57 20.11 -5.27
N LEU A 15 4.77 21.25 -4.59
CA LEU A 15 5.82 21.37 -3.59
C LEU A 15 5.51 20.52 -2.36
N SER A 16 4.25 20.48 -1.94
CA SER A 16 3.81 19.65 -0.80
C SER A 16 3.99 18.17 -1.10
N GLY A 17 3.63 17.72 -2.31
CA GLY A 17 3.83 16.33 -2.74
C GLY A 17 5.31 15.95 -2.83
N LEU A 18 6.14 16.83 -3.42
CA LEU A 18 7.59 16.63 -3.50
C LEU A 18 8.23 16.56 -2.11
N THR A 19 7.86 17.47 -1.20
CA THR A 19 8.41 17.52 0.17
C THR A 19 8.00 16.28 0.96
N ALA A 20 6.75 15.84 0.84
CA ALA A 20 6.26 14.63 1.50
C ALA A 20 6.99 13.38 0.99
N SER A 21 7.14 13.23 -0.33
CA SER A 21 7.87 12.11 -0.93
C SER A 21 9.36 12.14 -0.55
N ALA A 22 10.03 13.29 -0.65
CA ALA A 22 11.44 13.43 -0.27
C ALA A 22 11.68 13.15 1.22
N THR A 23 10.76 13.56 2.10
CA THR A 23 10.84 13.26 3.54
C THR A 23 10.67 11.76 3.80
N ASN A 24 9.75 11.09 3.09
CA ASN A 24 9.60 9.65 3.18
C ASN A 24 10.88 8.92 2.78
N GLU A 25 11.43 9.23 1.60
CA GLU A 25 12.68 8.63 1.09
C GLU A 25 13.87 8.90 2.02
N PHE A 26 13.97 10.11 2.57
CA PHE A 26 15.00 10.43 3.55
C PHE A 26 14.86 9.58 4.81
N CYS A 27 13.67 9.45 5.38
CA CYS A 27 13.44 8.60 6.54
C CYS A 27 13.72 7.12 6.23
N GLU A 28 13.30 6.63 5.06
CA GLU A 28 13.49 5.24 4.66
C GLU A 28 14.97 4.89 4.46
N VAL A 29 15.69 5.68 3.67
CA VAL A 29 17.11 5.41 3.36
C VAL A 29 18.00 5.78 4.54
N CYS A 30 17.86 7.00 5.10
CA CYS A 30 18.78 7.51 6.09
C CYS A 30 18.48 7.05 7.52
N LEU A 31 17.21 6.85 7.90
CA LEU A 31 16.86 6.36 9.24
C LEU A 31 16.63 4.85 9.22
N GLY A 32 15.85 4.32 8.28
CA GLY A 32 15.60 2.88 8.18
C GLY A 32 16.84 2.11 7.73
N GLY A 33 17.28 2.34 6.50
CA GLY A 33 18.35 1.58 5.84
C GLY A 33 19.70 1.69 6.56
N LEU A 34 20.15 2.92 6.87
CA LEU A 34 21.45 3.13 7.51
C LEU A 34 21.53 2.69 8.97
N ILE A 35 20.41 2.56 9.69
CA ILE A 35 20.43 2.00 11.05
C ILE A 35 20.44 0.47 10.98
N THR A 36 19.57 -0.10 10.15
CA THR A 36 19.28 -1.54 10.20
C THR A 36 20.33 -2.38 9.46
N VAL A 37 20.72 -2.00 8.25
CA VAL A 37 21.63 -2.79 7.41
C VAL A 37 23.05 -2.84 7.99
N PRO A 38 23.68 -1.72 8.41
CA PRO A 38 25.01 -1.77 9.02
C PRO A 38 25.02 -2.51 10.35
N ALA A 39 23.99 -2.34 11.19
CA ALA A 39 23.88 -3.05 12.46
C ALA A 39 23.76 -4.57 12.23
N ALA A 40 22.93 -5.00 11.28
CA ALA A 40 22.85 -6.41 10.89
C ALA A 40 24.20 -6.93 10.36
N PHE A 41 24.90 -6.16 9.53
CA PHE A 41 26.18 -6.56 8.95
C PHE A 41 27.26 -6.77 10.02
N ILE A 42 27.41 -5.80 10.93
CA ILE A 42 28.46 -5.81 11.95
C ILE A 42 28.22 -6.94 12.96
N PHE A 43 26.97 -7.14 13.39
CA PHE A 43 26.68 -8.07 14.48
C PHE A 43 26.34 -9.49 14.02
N LEU A 44 25.81 -9.69 12.80
CA LEU A 44 25.35 -11.00 12.31
C LEU A 44 26.06 -11.47 11.03
N GLY A 45 26.91 -10.64 10.43
CA GLY A 45 27.63 -10.95 9.20
C GLY A 45 26.76 -10.86 7.94
N GLY A 46 27.43 -10.78 6.77
CA GLY A 46 26.76 -10.56 5.48
C GLY A 46 25.78 -11.66 5.07
N GLU A 47 26.04 -12.91 5.48
CA GLU A 47 25.18 -14.07 5.16
C GLU A 47 23.79 -13.98 5.81
N THR A 48 23.70 -13.32 6.96
CA THR A 48 22.41 -13.10 7.64
C THR A 48 21.58 -12.05 6.91
N ILE A 49 22.22 -11.08 6.25
CA ILE A 49 21.53 -10.05 5.44
C ILE A 49 20.95 -10.68 4.18
N THR A 50 21.70 -11.53 3.49
CA THR A 50 21.23 -12.21 2.27
C THR A 50 20.03 -13.12 2.55
N ASN A 51 20.00 -13.79 3.71
CA ASN A 51 18.87 -14.62 4.12
C ASN A 51 17.66 -13.82 4.64
N ALA A 52 17.87 -12.60 5.12
CA ALA A 52 16.81 -11.72 5.62
C ALA A 52 16.23 -10.79 4.54
N ALA A 53 16.94 -10.58 3.42
CA ALA A 53 16.56 -9.68 2.33
C ALA A 53 15.23 -10.05 1.62
N GLY A 54 14.76 -11.29 1.76
CA GLY A 54 13.53 -11.78 1.13
C GLY A 54 12.23 -11.41 1.85
N SER A 55 12.28 -10.93 3.10
CA SER A 55 11.07 -10.51 3.84
C SER A 55 11.39 -9.34 4.77
N SER A 56 10.80 -8.18 4.46
CA SER A 56 10.92 -6.95 5.23
C SER A 56 10.52 -7.14 6.71
N LEU A 57 9.54 -8.00 6.99
CA LEU A 57 9.13 -8.35 8.35
C LEU A 57 10.23 -9.13 9.10
N ARG A 58 10.95 -10.03 8.44
CA ARG A 58 12.03 -10.80 9.08
C ARG A 58 13.19 -9.91 9.50
N MET A 59 13.53 -8.90 8.69
CA MET A 59 14.57 -7.92 9.05
C MET A 59 14.20 -7.16 10.33
N GLY A 60 12.97 -6.66 10.42
CA GLY A 60 12.51 -5.85 11.55
C GLY A 60 12.29 -6.62 12.86
N PHE A 61 11.79 -7.85 12.78
CA PHE A 61 11.28 -8.62 13.93
C PHE A 61 12.13 -9.84 14.32
N LEU A 62 13.06 -10.28 13.47
CA LEU A 62 13.96 -11.40 13.77
C LEU A 62 15.42 -10.93 13.80
N THR A 63 15.85 -10.26 12.74
CA THR A 63 17.26 -9.86 12.59
C THR A 63 17.66 -8.79 13.60
N LEU A 64 16.89 -7.71 13.75
CA LEU A 64 17.24 -6.61 14.65
C LEU A 64 17.20 -6.97 16.15
N PRO A 65 16.21 -7.74 16.65
CA PRO A 65 16.28 -8.24 18.02
C PRO A 65 17.55 -9.06 18.30
N ALA A 66 17.95 -9.92 17.36
CA ALA A 66 19.20 -10.68 17.47
C ALA A 66 20.46 -9.80 17.49
N VAL A 67 20.42 -8.65 16.79
CA VAL A 67 21.49 -7.62 16.89
C VAL A 67 21.49 -6.99 18.28
N PHE A 68 20.33 -6.59 18.81
CA PHE A 68 20.24 -5.95 20.11
C PHE A 68 20.69 -6.86 21.24
N GLU A 69 20.43 -8.17 21.19
CA GLU A 69 20.94 -9.13 22.18
C GLU A 69 22.47 -9.16 22.28
N ARG A 70 23.18 -8.86 21.18
CA ARG A 70 24.65 -8.79 21.15
C ARG A 70 25.19 -7.43 21.60
N MET A 71 24.34 -6.42 21.78
CA MET A 71 24.73 -5.08 22.21
C MET A 71 24.66 -4.92 23.74
N PRO A 72 25.59 -4.19 24.36
CA PRO A 72 25.43 -3.77 25.74
C PRO A 72 24.20 -2.85 25.86
N ILE A 73 23.33 -3.11 26.84
CA ILE A 73 22.05 -2.38 27.04
C ILE A 73 21.06 -2.58 25.85
N GLY A 74 21.18 -3.70 25.14
CA GLY A 74 20.34 -4.06 23.99
C GLY A 74 18.83 -3.97 24.22
N HIS A 75 18.34 -4.37 25.40
CA HIS A 75 16.91 -4.31 25.72
C HIS A 75 16.33 -2.88 25.64
N PHE A 76 17.11 -1.86 25.99
CA PHE A 76 16.66 -0.46 25.88
C PHE A 76 16.54 -0.03 24.42
N PHE A 77 17.51 -0.39 23.59
CA PHE A 77 17.47 -0.10 22.15
C PHE A 77 16.37 -0.90 21.45
N GLY A 78 16.15 -2.15 21.84
CA GLY A 78 15.01 -2.96 21.39
C GLY A 78 13.67 -2.31 21.74
N PHE A 79 13.51 -1.82 22.98
CA PHE A 79 12.31 -1.08 23.38
C PHE A 79 12.09 0.17 22.51
N LEU A 80 13.13 0.99 22.31
CA LEU A 80 13.03 2.18 21.45
C LEU A 80 12.68 1.84 20.00
N TRP A 81 13.28 0.77 19.46
CA TRP A 81 13.00 0.28 18.12
C TRP A 81 11.54 -0.12 17.94
N PHE A 82 11.02 -0.99 18.82
CA PHE A 82 9.62 -1.42 18.74
C PHE A 82 8.65 -0.28 19.06
N PHE A 83 9.01 0.64 19.94
CA PHE A 83 8.21 1.83 20.21
C PHE A 83 8.14 2.75 18.97
N LEU A 84 9.25 2.93 18.26
CA LEU A 84 9.28 3.67 16.99
C LEU A 84 8.44 2.98 15.92
N LEU A 85 8.57 1.65 15.75
CA LEU A 85 7.75 0.88 14.82
C LEU A 85 6.25 0.97 15.17
N PHE A 86 5.90 0.97 16.46
CA PHE A 86 4.53 1.14 16.92
C PHE A 86 3.95 2.50 16.54
N LEU A 87 4.69 3.59 16.76
CA LEU A 87 4.27 4.94 16.35
C LEU A 87 4.12 5.04 14.83
N ALA A 88 5.09 4.51 14.08
CA ALA A 88 5.04 4.48 12.62
C ALA A 88 3.81 3.71 12.11
N ALA A 89 3.54 2.53 12.67
CA ALA A 89 2.40 1.70 12.32
C ALA A 89 1.05 2.38 12.60
N ILE A 90 0.91 3.13 13.71
CA ILE A 90 -0.30 3.90 14.01
C ILE A 90 -0.54 4.96 12.94
N THR A 91 0.47 5.77 12.62
CA THR A 91 0.32 6.85 11.64
C THR A 91 -0.04 6.34 10.24
N SER A 92 0.56 5.21 9.83
CA SER A 92 0.24 4.55 8.56
C SER A 92 -1.16 3.95 8.56
N SER A 93 -1.53 3.23 9.63
CA SER A 93 -2.87 2.62 9.77
C SER A 93 -4.00 3.65 9.69
N ILE A 94 -3.85 4.78 10.38
CA ILE A 94 -4.85 5.87 10.30
C ILE A 94 -4.97 6.39 8.86
N SER A 95 -3.83 6.52 8.17
CA SER A 95 -3.79 7.00 6.78
C SER A 95 -4.43 6.05 5.79
N MET A 96 -4.31 4.74 6.00
CA MET A 96 -4.93 3.72 5.17
C MET A 96 -6.44 3.56 5.43
N LEU A 97 -6.92 3.88 6.64
CA LEU A 97 -8.34 3.81 6.99
C LEU A 97 -9.13 5.01 6.45
N GLN A 98 -8.49 6.18 6.33
CA GLN A 98 -9.16 7.42 5.91
C GLN A 98 -9.89 7.33 4.55
N PRO A 99 -9.31 6.75 3.47
CA PRO A 99 -10.03 6.53 2.21
C PRO A 99 -11.32 5.72 2.35
N VAL A 100 -11.32 4.72 3.21
CA VAL A 100 -12.48 3.85 3.42
C VAL A 100 -13.57 4.59 4.21
N ILE A 101 -13.17 5.38 5.22
CA ILE A 101 -14.11 6.25 5.96
C ILE A 101 -14.77 7.26 5.02
N ALA A 102 -13.98 7.95 4.19
CA ALA A 102 -14.49 8.91 3.22
C ALA A 102 -15.44 8.26 2.22
N PHE A 103 -15.14 7.05 1.74
CA PHE A 103 -16.04 6.29 0.88
C PHE A 103 -17.39 5.97 1.54
N PHE A 104 -17.41 5.61 2.83
CA PHE A 104 -18.67 5.36 3.55
C PHE A 104 -19.43 6.66 3.87
N GLU A 105 -18.74 7.74 4.21
CA GLU A 105 -19.35 9.05 4.44
C GLU A 105 -19.98 9.61 3.16
N GLU A 106 -19.23 9.66 2.06
CA GLU A 106 -19.69 10.25 0.79
C GLU A 106 -20.59 9.32 -0.02
N GLY A 107 -20.31 8.01 0.00
CA GLY A 107 -21.02 7.02 -0.81
C GLY A 107 -22.32 6.52 -0.17
N PHE A 108 -22.41 6.51 1.17
CA PHE A 108 -23.60 6.04 1.88
C PHE A 108 -24.29 7.11 2.73
N ASN A 109 -23.74 8.33 2.79
CA ASN A 109 -24.21 9.44 3.63
C ASN A 109 -24.29 9.05 5.12
N LEU A 110 -23.37 8.18 5.56
CA LEU A 110 -23.25 7.77 6.93
C LEU A 110 -22.51 8.84 7.73
N GLY A 111 -23.01 9.16 8.94
CA GLY A 111 -22.29 10.06 9.84
C GLY A 111 -20.93 9.47 10.24
N ARG A 112 -19.90 10.32 10.39
CA ARG A 112 -18.52 9.92 10.70
C ARG A 112 -18.37 8.85 11.78
N ARG A 113 -19.15 8.95 12.87
CA ARG A 113 -19.14 7.97 13.97
C ARG A 113 -19.60 6.58 13.53
N ALA A 114 -20.61 6.51 12.66
CA ALA A 114 -21.10 5.23 12.13
C ALA A 114 -20.08 4.62 11.15
N SER A 115 -19.50 5.43 10.26
CA SER A 115 -18.48 4.97 9.30
C SER A 115 -17.24 4.41 10.00
N VAL A 116 -16.75 5.09 11.05
CA VAL A 116 -15.60 4.63 11.85
C VAL A 116 -15.93 3.33 12.60
N THR A 117 -17.09 3.22 13.25
CA THR A 117 -17.48 2.01 13.98
C THR A 117 -17.65 0.82 13.04
N PHE A 118 -18.27 1.02 11.87
CA PHE A 118 -18.45 -0.03 10.87
C PHE A 118 -17.11 -0.52 10.32
N LEU A 119 -16.21 0.41 10.00
CA LEU A 119 -14.86 0.08 9.55
C LEU A 119 -14.04 -0.61 10.65
N GLY A 120 -14.18 -0.18 11.90
CA GLY A 120 -13.55 -0.82 13.06
C GLY A 120 -14.02 -2.26 13.23
N LEU A 121 -15.32 -2.54 13.06
CA LEU A 121 -15.86 -3.90 13.10
C LEU A 121 -15.31 -4.75 11.94
N ILE A 122 -15.31 -4.24 10.70
CA ILE A 122 -14.73 -4.96 9.55
C ILE A 122 -13.25 -5.29 9.81
N SER A 123 -12.48 -4.31 10.29
CA SER A 123 -11.05 -4.47 10.57
C SER A 123 -10.82 -5.47 11.70
N LEU A 124 -11.67 -5.50 12.73
CA LEU A 124 -11.61 -6.46 13.83
C LEU A 124 -11.86 -7.89 13.33
N PHE A 125 -12.89 -8.10 12.51
CA PHE A 125 -13.18 -9.42 11.93
C PHE A 125 -12.07 -9.88 10.99
N GLY A 126 -11.54 -8.98 10.15
CA GLY A 126 -10.40 -9.28 9.28
C GLY A 126 -9.15 -9.65 10.08
N SER A 127 -8.85 -8.91 11.15
CA SER A 127 -7.70 -9.18 12.03
C SER A 127 -7.86 -10.51 12.77
N PHE A 128 -9.06 -10.82 13.27
CA PHE A 128 -9.33 -12.08 13.96
C PHE A 128 -9.19 -13.29 13.02
N PHE A 129 -9.64 -13.16 11.77
CA PHE A 129 -9.45 -14.18 10.74
C PHE A 129 -7.96 -14.44 10.47
N VAL A 130 -7.18 -13.38 10.27
CA VAL A 130 -5.73 -13.50 10.05
C VAL A 130 -5.04 -14.14 11.25
N VAL A 131 -5.32 -13.69 12.47
CA VAL A 131 -4.71 -14.24 13.69
C VAL A 131 -5.09 -15.72 13.91
N TYR A 132 -6.34 -16.10 13.64
CA TYR A 132 -6.82 -17.47 13.83
C TYR A 132 -6.21 -18.47 12.85
N PHE A 133 -5.98 -18.06 11.59
CA PHE A 133 -5.32 -18.89 10.57
C PHE A 133 -3.79 -18.76 10.54
N SER A 134 -3.21 -17.92 11.41
CA SER A 134 -1.77 -17.66 11.48
C SER A 134 -1.04 -18.76 12.24
N LYS A 135 -0.99 -19.98 11.70
CA LYS A 135 -0.17 -21.05 12.28
C LYS A 135 1.33 -20.69 12.22
N ASP A 136 1.74 -19.87 11.24
CA ASP A 136 3.13 -19.43 11.03
C ASP A 136 3.27 -18.07 10.28
N LEU A 137 2.39 -17.07 10.49
CA LEU A 137 2.35 -15.79 9.72
C LEU A 137 2.09 -15.92 8.21
N GLU A 138 1.95 -17.13 7.69
CA GLU A 138 1.76 -17.42 6.26
C GLU A 138 0.48 -16.79 5.69
N ALA A 139 -0.60 -16.73 6.48
CA ALA A 139 -1.84 -16.05 6.08
C ALA A 139 -1.64 -14.52 5.94
N LEU A 140 -0.85 -13.92 6.84
CA LEU A 140 -0.52 -12.50 6.77
C LEU A 140 0.38 -12.20 5.57
N ASP A 141 1.41 -13.01 5.35
CA ASP A 141 2.34 -12.89 4.21
C ASP A 141 1.58 -13.04 2.87
N THR A 142 0.65 -14.00 2.80
CA THR A 142 -0.21 -14.19 1.62
C THR A 142 -1.11 -12.97 1.38
N MET A 143 -1.73 -12.40 2.42
CA MET A 143 -2.54 -11.19 2.27
C MET A 143 -1.70 -9.98 1.87
N ASP A 144 -0.53 -9.79 2.47
CA ASP A 144 0.38 -8.70 2.13
C ASP A 144 0.84 -8.79 0.67
N PHE A 145 1.18 -9.99 0.21
CA PHE A 145 1.55 -10.23 -1.18
C PHE A 145 0.41 -9.89 -2.16
N TRP A 146 -0.77 -10.48 -1.99
CA TRP A 146 -1.86 -10.29 -2.94
C TRP A 146 -2.43 -8.88 -2.88
N VAL A 147 -2.67 -8.34 -1.68
CA VAL A 147 -3.31 -7.04 -1.51
C VAL A 147 -2.27 -5.92 -1.50
N GLY A 148 -1.28 -6.00 -0.61
CA GLY A 148 -0.27 -4.97 -0.39
C GLY A 148 0.71 -4.80 -1.55
N GLN A 149 1.02 -5.87 -2.29
CA GLN A 149 1.93 -5.81 -3.43
C GLN A 149 1.18 -5.84 -4.76
N VAL A 150 0.50 -6.94 -5.09
CA VAL A 150 -0.09 -7.15 -6.43
C VAL A 150 -1.25 -6.18 -6.70
N CYS A 151 -2.25 -6.09 -5.83
CA CYS A 151 -3.40 -5.21 -6.05
C CYS A 151 -3.02 -3.73 -6.07
N ILE A 152 -2.17 -3.28 -5.14
CA ILE A 152 -1.69 -1.89 -5.11
C ILE A 152 -0.90 -1.56 -6.37
N PHE A 153 -0.02 -2.46 -6.84
CA PHE A 153 0.74 -2.26 -8.07
C PHE A 153 -0.16 -2.17 -9.31
N LEU A 154 -1.14 -3.05 -9.43
CA LEU A 154 -2.13 -3.02 -10.52
C LEU A 154 -2.95 -1.73 -10.50
N LEU A 155 -3.43 -1.32 -9.33
CA LEU A 155 -4.19 -0.08 -9.16
C LEU A 155 -3.35 1.16 -9.53
N ALA A 156 -2.08 1.18 -9.11
CA ALA A 156 -1.14 2.24 -9.48
C ALA A 156 -0.92 2.29 -11.00
N THR A 157 -0.73 1.13 -11.64
CA THR A 157 -0.55 1.02 -13.10
C THR A 157 -1.76 1.58 -13.84
N VAL A 158 -2.97 1.16 -13.46
CA VAL A 158 -4.22 1.67 -14.05
C VAL A 158 -4.36 3.17 -13.84
N THR A 159 -4.05 3.67 -12.64
CA THR A 159 -4.11 5.10 -12.32
C THR A 159 -3.16 5.92 -13.18
N VAL A 160 -1.93 5.47 -13.38
CA VAL A 160 -0.93 6.15 -14.22
C VAL A 160 -1.38 6.18 -15.69
N ILE A 161 -1.91 5.07 -16.21
CA ILE A 161 -2.45 5.02 -17.59
C ILE A 161 -3.65 5.97 -17.73
N PHE A 162 -4.57 5.94 -16.78
CA PHE A 162 -5.75 6.81 -16.78
C PHE A 162 -5.35 8.29 -16.76
N PHE A 163 -4.41 8.67 -15.89
CA PHE A 163 -3.91 10.04 -15.80
C PHE A 163 -3.15 10.47 -17.07
N GLY A 164 -2.28 9.61 -17.60
CA GLY A 164 -1.45 9.94 -18.76
C GLY A 164 -2.23 10.00 -20.08
N TRP A 165 -3.23 9.14 -20.27
CA TRP A 165 -3.86 8.90 -21.57
C TRP A 165 -5.35 9.27 -21.60
N VAL A 166 -6.11 9.04 -20.53
CA VAL A 166 -7.57 9.27 -20.52
C VAL A 166 -7.92 10.69 -20.11
N LEU A 167 -7.38 11.17 -18.99
CA LEU A 167 -7.59 12.56 -18.53
C LEU A 167 -6.85 13.56 -19.43
N GLY A 168 -5.72 13.13 -19.98
CA GLY A 168 -4.83 13.93 -20.81
C GLY A 168 -3.81 14.66 -19.95
N ILE A 169 -2.54 14.32 -20.16
CA ILE A 169 -1.44 14.82 -19.33
C ILE A 169 -1.34 16.36 -19.30
N ASP A 170 -1.71 17.02 -20.38
CA ASP A 170 -1.66 18.49 -20.45
C ASP A 170 -2.67 19.15 -19.52
N LYS A 171 -3.89 18.59 -19.42
CA LYS A 171 -4.91 19.04 -18.47
C LYS A 171 -4.50 18.74 -17.03
N GLY A 172 -3.93 17.55 -16.79
CA GLY A 172 -3.43 17.16 -15.48
C GLY A 172 -2.29 18.06 -14.98
N PHE A 173 -1.37 18.44 -15.87
CA PHE A 173 -0.30 19.39 -15.54
C PHE A 173 -0.82 20.80 -15.32
N GLU A 174 -1.76 21.27 -16.14
CA GLU A 174 -2.40 22.57 -15.95
C GLU A 174 -3.07 22.64 -14.57
N GLU A 175 -3.80 21.60 -14.18
CA GLU A 175 -4.43 21.51 -12.85
C GLU A 175 -3.39 21.47 -11.73
N ALA A 176 -2.33 20.66 -11.88
CA ALA A 176 -1.26 20.59 -10.89
C ALA A 176 -0.51 21.92 -10.72
N HIS A 177 -0.41 22.72 -11.79
CA HIS A 177 0.25 24.03 -11.73
C HIS A 177 -0.64 25.12 -11.11
N LYS A 178 -1.96 24.92 -10.97
CA LYS A 178 -2.85 25.87 -10.28
C LYS A 178 -2.49 25.93 -8.80
N GLY A 179 -2.12 27.13 -8.31
CA GLY A 179 -1.72 27.34 -6.92
C GLY A 179 -0.32 26.83 -6.56
N SER A 180 0.40 26.19 -7.49
CA SER A 180 1.75 25.67 -7.24
C SER A 180 2.80 26.78 -7.07
N ARG A 181 3.69 26.63 -6.08
CA ARG A 181 4.87 27.49 -5.91
C ARG A 181 6.05 27.01 -6.74
N MET A 182 6.01 25.76 -7.21
CA MET A 182 7.04 25.12 -8.03
C MET A 182 6.43 24.55 -9.31
N ARG A 183 7.09 24.78 -10.45
CA ARG A 183 6.67 24.18 -11.73
C ARG A 183 7.36 22.84 -11.95
N ILE A 184 6.55 21.82 -12.22
CA ILE A 184 7.02 20.52 -12.70
C ILE A 184 7.75 20.69 -14.05
N PRO A 185 8.99 20.19 -14.20
CA PRO A 185 9.71 20.22 -15.47
C PRO A 185 9.01 19.45 -16.59
N ASN A 186 9.11 19.93 -17.83
CA ASN A 186 8.42 19.34 -18.98
C ASN A 186 8.84 17.89 -19.29
N ILE A 187 10.03 17.46 -18.86
CA ILE A 187 10.49 16.08 -19.01
C ILE A 187 9.58 15.08 -18.29
N PHE A 188 8.96 15.48 -17.17
CA PHE A 188 8.03 14.63 -16.44
C PHE A 188 6.75 14.33 -17.22
N ARG A 189 6.37 15.17 -18.20
CA ARG A 189 5.25 14.85 -19.10
C ARG A 189 5.57 13.59 -19.92
N PHE A 190 6.78 13.52 -20.47
CA PHE A 190 7.21 12.34 -21.22
C PHE A 190 7.35 11.11 -20.30
N ILE A 191 7.90 11.30 -19.11
CA ILE A 191 8.09 10.21 -18.13
C ILE A 191 6.74 9.60 -17.74
N ILE A 192 5.78 10.41 -17.28
CA ILE A 192 4.49 9.91 -16.79
C ILE A 192 3.66 9.30 -17.93
N ARG A 193 3.75 9.86 -19.15
CA ARG A 193 2.94 9.38 -20.28
C ARG A 193 3.47 8.09 -20.90
N TYR A 194 4.79 7.90 -20.94
CA TYR A 194 5.41 6.80 -21.67
C TYR A 194 6.32 5.93 -20.81
N VAL A 195 7.25 6.53 -20.06
CA VAL A 195 8.23 5.75 -19.29
C VAL A 195 7.57 5.00 -18.14
N SER A 196 6.74 5.66 -17.33
CA SER A 196 6.11 5.04 -16.17
C SER A 196 5.18 3.88 -16.54
N PRO A 197 4.24 4.00 -17.51
CA PRO A 197 3.40 2.88 -17.91
C PRO A 197 4.20 1.71 -18.48
N VAL A 198 5.18 1.98 -19.36
CA VAL A 198 6.01 0.93 -19.96
C VAL A 198 6.82 0.21 -18.90
N TYR A 199 7.40 0.93 -17.95
CA TYR A 199 8.16 0.34 -16.85
C TYR A 199 7.27 -0.52 -15.94
N MET A 200 6.09 -0.04 -15.54
CA MET A 200 5.18 -0.81 -14.69
C MET A 200 4.66 -2.07 -15.41
N ILE A 201 4.28 -1.96 -16.69
CA ILE A 201 3.84 -3.12 -17.48
C ILE A 201 4.99 -4.10 -17.68
N GLY A 202 6.20 -3.60 -17.96
CA GLY A 202 7.40 -4.44 -18.13
C GLY A 202 7.73 -5.24 -16.88
N ILE A 203 7.72 -4.59 -15.70
CA ILE A 203 7.90 -5.28 -14.41
C ILE A 203 6.80 -6.30 -14.19
N PHE A 204 5.54 -5.96 -14.48
CA PHE A 204 4.43 -6.90 -14.29
C PHE A 204 4.56 -8.13 -15.18
N ILE A 205 4.95 -7.96 -16.44
CA ILE A 205 5.20 -9.08 -17.36
C ILE A 205 6.37 -9.93 -16.85
N LEU A 206 7.46 -9.31 -16.40
CA LEU A 206 8.60 -10.04 -15.84
C LEU A 206 8.20 -10.81 -14.58
N PHE A 207 7.43 -10.19 -13.70
CA PHE A 207 6.89 -10.81 -12.49
C PHE A 207 6.01 -12.02 -12.84
N VAL A 208 5.10 -11.87 -13.80
CA VAL A 208 4.26 -12.96 -14.32
C VAL A 208 5.12 -14.06 -14.93
N TYR A 209 6.14 -13.72 -15.70
CA TYR A 209 7.04 -14.69 -16.32
C TYR A 209 7.81 -15.50 -15.27
N MET A 210 8.46 -14.83 -14.30
CA MET A 210 9.24 -15.53 -13.27
C MET A 210 8.36 -16.37 -12.34
N ASN A 211 7.23 -15.83 -11.88
CA ASN A 211 6.41 -16.51 -10.87
C ASN A 211 5.49 -17.57 -11.48
N ILE A 212 4.93 -17.31 -12.67
CA ILE A 212 4.08 -18.28 -13.37
C ILE A 212 4.98 -19.24 -14.15
N ILE A 213 5.73 -18.77 -15.15
CA ILE A 213 6.34 -19.66 -16.16
C ILE A 213 7.56 -20.42 -15.62
N GLU A 214 8.46 -19.77 -14.88
CA GLU A 214 9.67 -20.42 -14.34
C GLU A 214 9.43 -21.07 -12.96
N GLY A 215 8.58 -20.47 -12.13
CA GLY A 215 8.32 -20.90 -10.74
C GLY A 215 7.37 -22.10 -10.58
N HIS A 216 6.82 -22.71 -11.64
CA HIS A 216 5.85 -23.81 -11.50
C HIS A 216 6.38 -25.06 -10.77
N SER A 217 7.69 -25.22 -10.62
CA SER A 217 8.32 -26.48 -10.16
C SER A 217 9.08 -26.39 -8.83
N GLU A 218 9.13 -25.23 -8.17
CA GLU A 218 9.81 -25.09 -6.87
C GLU A 218 8.80 -24.98 -5.71
N GLU A 219 9.03 -25.73 -4.62
CA GLU A 219 8.21 -25.73 -3.39
C GLU A 219 8.08 -24.34 -2.72
N GLY A 220 8.91 -23.37 -3.13
CA GLY A 220 8.87 -21.97 -2.69
C GLY A 220 7.98 -21.05 -3.53
N SER A 221 7.43 -21.50 -4.66
CA SER A 221 6.61 -20.66 -5.53
C SER A 221 5.23 -20.39 -4.93
N TYR A 222 4.81 -19.13 -4.96
CA TYR A 222 3.50 -18.69 -4.46
C TYR A 222 2.33 -19.42 -5.13
N ILE A 223 2.50 -19.88 -6.37
CA ILE A 223 1.49 -20.66 -7.10
C ILE A 223 1.42 -22.10 -6.59
N TYR A 224 2.57 -22.70 -6.27
CA TYR A 224 2.62 -24.02 -5.64
C TYR A 224 1.97 -23.97 -4.25
N ARG A 225 2.27 -22.94 -3.46
CA ARG A 225 1.61 -22.69 -2.16
C ARG A 225 0.11 -22.43 -2.31
N ALA A 226 -0.31 -21.66 -3.31
CA ALA A 226 -1.73 -21.42 -3.60
C ALA A 226 -2.48 -22.67 -4.07
N LEU A 227 -1.81 -23.64 -4.69
CA LEU A 227 -2.42 -24.88 -5.16
C LEU A 227 -2.38 -26.02 -4.14
N ASN A 228 -1.40 -26.04 -3.23
CA ASN A 228 -1.16 -27.18 -2.33
C ASN A 228 -1.36 -26.89 -0.83
N GLN A 229 -1.42 -25.64 -0.39
CA GLN A 229 -1.69 -25.30 1.01
C GLN A 229 -3.12 -24.79 1.22
N GLU A 230 -3.85 -25.47 2.11
CA GLU A 230 -5.24 -25.13 2.45
C GLU A 230 -5.37 -23.70 3.02
N VAL A 231 -4.39 -23.23 3.78
CA VAL A 231 -4.39 -21.87 4.37
C VAL A 231 -4.30 -20.79 3.29
N THR A 232 -3.46 -21.00 2.28
CA THR A 232 -3.28 -20.07 1.16
C THR A 232 -4.54 -20.02 0.29
N GLN A 233 -5.18 -21.16 0.05
CA GLN A 233 -6.46 -21.24 -0.67
C GLN A 233 -7.58 -20.52 0.07
N MET A 234 -7.71 -20.74 1.38
CA MET A 234 -8.70 -20.07 2.22
C MET A 234 -8.47 -18.56 2.28
N THR A 235 -7.20 -18.12 2.26
CA THR A 235 -6.83 -16.70 2.24
C THR A 235 -7.17 -16.06 0.88
N ILE A 236 -6.84 -16.71 -0.24
CA ILE A 236 -7.24 -16.24 -1.58
C ILE A 236 -8.77 -16.20 -1.69
N GLY A 237 -9.47 -17.23 -1.20
CA GLY A 237 -10.93 -17.27 -1.15
C GLY A 237 -11.51 -16.09 -0.36
N PHE A 238 -10.95 -15.79 0.81
CA PHE A 238 -11.33 -14.63 1.61
C PHE A 238 -11.09 -13.31 0.86
N ILE A 239 -9.95 -13.15 0.20
CA ILE A 239 -9.63 -11.95 -0.60
C ILE A 239 -10.63 -11.78 -1.74
N VAL A 240 -10.99 -12.86 -2.45
CA VAL A 240 -11.98 -12.83 -3.54
C VAL A 240 -13.35 -12.45 -2.99
N VAL A 241 -13.80 -13.04 -1.89
CA VAL A 241 -15.07 -12.69 -1.23
C VAL A 241 -15.08 -11.22 -0.82
N LEU A 242 -13.99 -10.73 -0.23
CA LEU A 242 -13.84 -9.35 0.19
C LEU A 242 -13.82 -8.40 -1.02
N ALA A 243 -13.16 -8.76 -2.13
CA ALA A 243 -13.16 -7.99 -3.36
C ALA A 243 -14.55 -7.94 -4.03
N VAL A 244 -15.28 -9.07 -4.04
CA VAL A 244 -16.67 -9.13 -4.51
C VAL A 244 -17.58 -8.27 -3.63
N PHE A 245 -17.41 -8.36 -2.31
CA PHE A 245 -18.16 -7.53 -1.37
C PHE A 245 -17.88 -6.03 -1.56
N LEU A 246 -16.61 -5.64 -1.69
CA LEU A 246 -16.23 -4.24 -1.95
C LEU A 246 -16.74 -3.74 -3.31
N THR A 247 -16.64 -4.55 -4.37
CA THR A 247 -17.17 -4.16 -5.70
C THR A 247 -18.69 -4.04 -5.69
N LEU A 248 -19.41 -4.87 -4.94
CA LEU A 248 -20.84 -4.71 -4.70
C LEU A 248 -21.15 -3.41 -3.94
N LEU A 249 -20.40 -3.08 -2.89
CA LEU A 249 -20.56 -1.81 -2.18
C LEU A 249 -20.30 -0.61 -3.10
N VAL A 250 -19.26 -0.65 -3.93
CA VAL A 250 -18.98 0.37 -4.94
C VAL A 250 -20.10 0.46 -5.97
N HIS A 251 -20.65 -0.66 -6.42
CA HIS A 251 -21.78 -0.67 -7.35
C HIS A 251 -23.05 -0.07 -6.73
N LEU A 252 -23.33 -0.38 -5.46
CA LEU A 252 -24.47 0.16 -4.71
C LEU A 252 -24.32 1.66 -4.47
N ALA A 253 -23.14 2.11 -4.03
CA ALA A 253 -22.82 3.53 -3.88
C ALA A 253 -22.92 4.27 -5.22
N GLY A 254 -22.37 3.69 -6.30
CA GLY A 254 -22.44 4.25 -7.64
C GLY A 254 -23.87 4.36 -8.19
N ARG A 255 -24.75 3.40 -7.87
CA ARG A 255 -26.19 3.49 -8.19
C ARG A 255 -26.87 4.62 -7.45
N ARG A 256 -26.55 4.83 -6.16
CA ARG A 256 -27.09 5.97 -5.38
C ARG A 256 -26.62 7.31 -5.94
N TRP A 257 -25.34 7.46 -6.24
CA TRP A 257 -24.82 8.70 -6.84
C TRP A 257 -25.45 9.01 -8.20
N LYS A 258 -25.66 8.01 -9.07
CA LYS A 258 -26.37 8.21 -10.34
C LYS A 258 -27.83 8.62 -10.14
N ALA A 259 -28.48 8.10 -9.10
CA ALA A 259 -29.85 8.47 -8.76
C ALA A 259 -29.93 9.92 -8.25
N GLU A 260 -28.98 10.34 -7.41
CA GLU A 260 -28.88 11.71 -6.89
C GLU A 260 -28.52 12.73 -7.98
N SER A 261 -27.59 12.39 -8.89
CA SER A 261 -27.25 13.26 -10.02
C SER A 261 -28.42 13.47 -11.00
N ASN A 262 -29.23 12.42 -11.21
CA ASN A 262 -30.43 12.51 -12.05
C ASN A 262 -31.55 13.33 -11.39
N GLN A 263 -31.60 13.41 -10.05
CA GLN A 263 -32.56 14.27 -9.34
C GLN A 263 -32.16 15.74 -9.36
N GLN A 264 -30.85 16.06 -9.34
CA GLN A 264 -30.35 17.44 -9.42
C GLN A 264 -30.35 18.00 -10.86
N GLY A 265 -30.12 17.18 -11.88
CA GLY A 265 -30.17 17.59 -13.29
C GLY A 265 -31.58 17.77 -13.88
N GLY A 266 -32.63 17.40 -13.13
CA GLY A 266 -34.04 17.58 -13.55
C GLY A 266 -34.69 18.87 -13.02
N GLN A 267 -33.95 19.72 -12.31
CA GLN A 267 -34.43 21.00 -11.76
C GLN A 267 -33.72 22.23 -12.35
N SER A 268 -32.93 22.07 -13.43
CA SER A 268 -32.31 23.16 -14.18
C SER A 268 -33.00 23.41 -15.51
#